data_AF-A0A5Q4DGC7-F1
#
_entry.id   AF-A0A5Q4DGC7-F1
#
_cell.length_a   1.000
_cell.length_b   1.000
_cell.length_c   1.000
_cell.angle_alpha   90.00
_cell.angle_beta   90.00
_cell.angle_gamma   90.00
#
_symmetry.space_group_name_H-M   'P 1'
#
loop_
_entity.id
_entity.type
_entity.pdbx_description
1 polymer ?
#
loop_
_entity_poly.entity_id
_entity_poly.type
_entity_poly.pdbx_seq_one_letter_code
_entity_poly.pdbx_strand_id
1 'polypeptide(L)'
;ADPDLVVDGEMQADTAVNAQLLSGTYPFSDLKEPANILIFPNLASANVSYKLLSQLGGAEVIGPVLLGMANPIHVIQRGSTTQDIVNLVTVASVDAQRRSPQT
;
A
#
# COMPACT_ATOMS: atom_id res chain seq x y z
N ALA A 1 7.63 1.07 -18.38
CA ALA A 1 6.57 1.72 -17.59
C ALA A 1 5.26 1.15 -18.10
N ASP A 2 4.39 0.71 -17.20
CA ASP A 2 3.04 0.31 -17.56
C ASP A 2 2.23 1.61 -17.82
N PRO A 3 1.88 1.93 -19.07
CA PRO A 3 1.28 3.22 -19.43
C PRO A 3 -0.15 3.37 -18.90
N ASP A 4 -0.78 2.28 -18.43
CA ASP A 4 -2.15 2.29 -17.95
C ASP A 4 -2.25 2.67 -16.46
N LEU A 5 -1.13 2.74 -15.73
CA LEU A 5 -1.10 3.18 -14.34
C LEU A 5 -1.23 4.70 -14.22
N VAL A 6 -2.28 5.15 -13.55
CA VAL A 6 -2.44 6.56 -13.16
C VAL A 6 -1.58 6.84 -11.94
N VAL A 7 -0.55 7.67 -12.11
CA VAL A 7 0.40 8.03 -11.06
C VAL A 7 0.63 9.53 -11.14
N ASP A 8 0.54 10.22 -9.99
CA ASP A 8 0.78 11.65 -9.91
C ASP A 8 1.53 12.02 -8.62
N GLY A 9 2.23 13.15 -8.66
CA GLY A 9 3.04 13.70 -7.58
C GLY A 9 4.05 14.73 -8.10
N GLU A 10 4.72 15.50 -7.24
CA GLU A 10 4.63 15.54 -5.78
C GLU A 10 3.29 16.05 -5.24
N MET A 11 2.83 15.49 -4.12
CA MET A 11 1.54 15.85 -3.53
C MET A 11 1.56 15.69 -2.00
N GLN A 12 0.83 16.56 -1.30
CA GLN A 12 0.59 16.42 0.14
C GLN A 12 -0.47 15.33 0.41
N ALA A 13 -0.34 14.62 1.54
CA ALA A 13 -1.20 13.49 1.86
C ALA A 13 -2.68 13.86 2.00
N ASP A 14 -2.99 15.05 2.53
CA ASP A 14 -4.36 15.57 2.67
C ASP A 14 -5.00 15.85 1.31
N THR A 15 -4.25 16.45 0.38
CA THR A 15 -4.68 16.65 -1.02
C THR A 15 -4.92 15.31 -1.70
N ALA A 16 -4.03 14.34 -1.51
CA ALA A 16 -4.13 13.03 -2.15
C ALA A 16 -5.39 12.25 -1.75
N VAL A 17 -5.85 12.35 -0.49
CA VAL A 17 -6.97 11.54 0.02
C VAL A 17 -8.31 12.30 0.07
N ASN A 18 -8.33 13.60 -0.20
CA ASN A 18 -9.53 14.42 -0.14
C ASN A 18 -9.95 14.91 -1.53
N ALA A 19 -11.07 14.38 -2.04
CA ALA A 19 -11.59 14.72 -3.37
C ALA A 19 -11.84 16.23 -3.58
N GLN A 20 -12.23 16.95 -2.51
CA GLN A 20 -12.48 18.39 -2.59
C GLN A 20 -11.18 19.18 -2.77
N LEU A 21 -10.12 18.79 -2.06
CA LEU A 21 -8.81 19.42 -2.19
C LEU A 21 -8.14 19.04 -3.52
N LEU A 22 -8.29 17.79 -3.95
CA LEU A 22 -7.75 17.31 -5.22
C LEU A 22 -8.32 18.12 -6.40
N SER A 23 -9.65 18.21 -6.51
CA SER A 23 -10.30 18.95 -7.59
C SER A 23 -10.15 20.48 -7.49
N GLY A 24 -10.09 21.03 -6.27
CA GLY A 24 -10.01 22.47 -6.04
C GLY A 24 -8.59 23.05 -6.13
N THR A 25 -7.59 22.34 -5.61
CA THR A 25 -6.20 22.82 -5.48
C THR A 25 -5.30 22.24 -6.57
N TYR A 26 -5.60 21.02 -7.06
CA TYR A 26 -4.79 20.27 -8.03
C TYR A 26 -5.60 19.90 -9.29
N PRO A 27 -6.18 20.86 -10.03
CA PRO A 27 -7.04 20.58 -11.18
C PRO A 27 -6.29 19.97 -12.38
N PHE A 28 -4.95 20.02 -12.37
CA PHE A 28 -4.08 19.42 -13.38
C PHE A 28 -3.62 17.99 -13.01
N SER A 29 -4.08 17.47 -11.88
CA SER A 29 -3.74 16.11 -11.46
C SER A 29 -4.33 15.08 -12.43
N ASP A 30 -3.55 14.06 -12.76
CA ASP A 30 -4.05 12.90 -13.50
C ASP A 30 -4.99 12.03 -12.63
N LEU A 31 -4.95 12.21 -11.30
CA LEU A 31 -5.87 11.57 -10.37
C LEU A 31 -7.25 12.21 -10.44
N LYS A 32 -8.24 11.42 -10.86
CA LYS A 32 -9.65 11.83 -10.92
C LYS A 32 -10.42 11.53 -9.63
N GLU A 33 -9.84 10.69 -8.79
CA GLU A 33 -10.40 10.24 -7.52
C GLU A 33 -9.29 10.26 -6.44
N PRO A 34 -9.65 10.29 -5.15
CA PRO A 34 -8.66 10.18 -4.08
C PRO A 34 -7.72 8.99 -4.26
N ALA A 35 -6.44 9.20 -3.99
CA ALA A 35 -5.42 8.18 -4.10
C ALA A 35 -5.71 7.00 -3.17
N ASN A 36 -5.64 5.79 -3.72
CA ASN A 36 -5.75 4.53 -2.99
C ASN A 36 -4.39 3.88 -2.69
N ILE A 37 -3.31 4.39 -3.30
CA ILE A 37 -1.93 3.96 -3.08
C ILE A 37 -1.12 5.21 -2.73
N LEU A 38 -0.43 5.16 -1.59
CA LEU A 38 0.44 6.25 -1.13
C LEU A 38 1.90 5.77 -1.16
N ILE A 39 2.71 6.41 -2.00
CA ILE A 39 4.15 6.15 -2.06
C ILE A 39 4.88 7.20 -1.22
N PHE A 40 5.59 6.73 -0.20
CA PHE A 40 6.29 7.59 0.75
C PHE A 40 7.74 7.84 0.32
N PRO A 41 8.28 9.04 0.58
CA PRO A 41 9.64 9.40 0.15
C PRO A 41 10.74 8.63 0.88
N ASN A 42 10.46 8.10 2.08
CA ASN A 42 11.41 7.30 2.85
C ASN A 42 10.71 6.40 3.88
N LEU A 43 11.49 5.46 4.44
CA LEU A 43 11.01 4.50 5.43
C LEU A 43 10.47 5.16 6.71
N ALA A 44 11.05 6.27 7.16
CA ALA A 44 10.60 6.95 8.38
C ALA A 44 9.19 7.52 8.20
N SER A 45 8.93 8.23 7.09
CA SER A 45 7.62 8.78 6.75
C SER A 45 6.56 7.68 6.57
N ALA A 46 6.90 6.57 5.91
CA ALA A 46 6.02 5.42 5.79
C ALA A 46 5.69 4.81 7.17
N ASN A 47 6.72 4.52 7.97
CA ASN A 47 6.58 3.89 9.28
C ASN A 47 5.75 4.70 10.27
N VAL A 48 5.94 6.02 10.28
CA VAL A 48 5.13 6.92 11.12
C VAL A 48 3.68 6.91 10.63
N SER A 49 3.46 7.11 9.32
CA SER A 49 2.13 7.27 8.77
C SER A 49 1.24 6.03 8.94
N TYR A 50 1.71 4.84 8.58
CA TYR A 50 0.85 3.64 8.70
C TYR A 50 0.57 3.27 10.16
N LYS A 51 1.51 3.50 11.08
CA LYS A 51 1.29 3.23 12.52
C LYS A 51 0.29 4.22 13.11
N LEU A 52 0.34 5.49 12.73
CA LEU A 52 -0.66 6.47 13.13
C LEU A 52 -2.04 6.12 12.56
N LEU A 53 -2.13 5.71 11.28
CA LEU A 53 -3.38 5.26 10.67
C LEU A 53 -3.97 4.03 11.39
N SER A 54 -3.12 3.09 11.81
CA SER A 54 -3.55 1.92 12.56
C SER A 54 -4.02 2.27 13.97
N GLN A 55 -3.24 3.07 14.71
CA GLN A 55 -3.51 3.37 16.13
C GLN A 55 -4.62 4.40 16.31
N LEU A 56 -4.69 5.42 15.45
CA LEU A 56 -5.66 6.52 15.57
C LEU A 56 -6.84 6.37 14.62
N GLY A 57 -6.59 5.87 13.41
CA GLY A 57 -7.62 5.68 12.38
C GLY A 57 -8.41 4.38 12.54
N GLY A 58 -8.01 3.50 13.47
CA GLY A 58 -8.64 2.19 13.65
C GLY A 58 -8.46 1.26 12.44
N ALA A 59 -7.49 1.56 11.57
CA ALA A 59 -7.24 0.77 10.38
C ALA A 59 -6.59 -0.58 10.74
N GLU A 60 -7.11 -1.66 10.16
CA GLU A 60 -6.45 -2.95 10.20
C GLU A 60 -5.21 -2.93 9.30
N VAL A 61 -4.07 -3.36 9.82
CA VAL A 61 -2.82 -3.40 9.08
C VAL A 61 -2.47 -4.84 8.75
N ILE A 62 -2.33 -5.12 7.46
CA ILE A 62 -1.82 -6.40 6.96
C ILE A 62 -0.41 -6.17 6.43
N GLY A 63 0.59 -6.77 7.07
CA GLY A 63 1.97 -6.64 6.62
C GLY A 63 3.03 -6.94 7.69
N PRO A 64 4.32 -6.73 7.38
CA PRO A 64 4.82 -6.19 6.10
C PRO A 64 4.77 -7.20 4.95
N VAL A 65 4.28 -6.77 3.78
CA VAL A 65 4.30 -7.56 2.54
C VAL A 65 5.55 -7.18 1.74
N LEU A 66 6.38 -8.17 1.41
CA LEU A 66 7.58 -7.96 0.59
C LEU A 66 7.25 -8.08 -0.89
N LEU A 67 7.70 -7.10 -1.68
CA LEU A 67 7.50 -7.03 -3.13
C LEU A 67 8.85 -7.19 -3.86
N GLY A 68 8.82 -7.62 -5.12
CA GLY A 68 10.00 -7.73 -5.98
C GLY A 68 10.87 -8.99 -5.80
N MET A 69 10.50 -9.89 -4.88
CA MET A 69 11.18 -11.17 -4.69
C MET A 69 10.88 -12.15 -5.82
N ALA A 70 11.80 -13.06 -6.15
CA ALA A 70 11.60 -14.09 -7.17
C ALA A 70 10.49 -15.09 -6.79
N ASN A 71 10.38 -15.42 -5.51
CA ASN A 71 9.35 -16.27 -4.93
C ASN A 71 8.56 -15.50 -3.87
N PRO A 72 7.31 -15.88 -3.56
CA PRO A 72 6.47 -15.22 -2.55
C PRO A 72 6.99 -15.51 -1.14
N ILE A 73 7.93 -14.68 -0.69
CA ILE A 73 8.61 -14.80 0.60
C ILE A 73 8.25 -13.57 1.42
N HIS A 74 7.75 -13.79 2.65
CA HIS A 74 7.41 -12.73 3.60
C HIS A 74 8.08 -12.99 4.94
N VAL A 75 8.45 -11.92 5.64
CA VAL A 75 9.11 -11.99 6.95
C VAL A 75 8.12 -11.52 8.01
N ILE A 76 7.97 -12.32 9.05
CA ILE A 76 7.06 -12.06 10.17
C ILE A 76 7.88 -11.51 11.35
N GLN A 77 7.32 -10.56 12.10
CA GLN A 77 7.98 -9.98 13.25
C GLN A 77 7.73 -10.80 14.52
N ARG A 78 8.67 -10.73 15.47
CA ARG A 78 8.45 -11.28 16.81
C ARG A 78 7.35 -10.47 17.47
N GLY A 79 6.24 -11.12 17.84
CA GLY A 79 5.06 -10.47 18.41
C GLY A 79 3.86 -10.39 17.47
N SER A 80 3.97 -10.86 16.23
CA SER A 80 2.81 -11.03 15.35
C SER A 80 1.79 -12.00 15.94
N THR A 81 0.51 -11.65 15.78
CA THR A 81 -0.61 -12.47 16.21
C THR A 81 -0.81 -13.66 15.27
N THR A 82 -1.57 -14.68 15.71
CA THR A 82 -1.97 -15.78 14.83
C THR A 82 -2.71 -15.27 13.59
N GLN A 83 -3.51 -14.21 13.73
CA GLN A 83 -4.23 -13.61 12.61
C GLN A 83 -3.26 -13.01 11.58
N ASP A 84 -2.22 -12.31 12.01
CA ASP A 84 -1.20 -11.73 11.11
C ASP A 84 -0.51 -12.82 10.29
N ILE A 85 -0.19 -13.96 10.93
CA ILE A 85 0.43 -15.10 10.28
C ILE A 85 -0.51 -15.67 9.20
N VAL A 86 -1.78 -15.88 9.53
CA VAL A 86 -2.78 -16.40 8.58
C VAL A 86 -2.99 -15.44 7.41
N ASN A 87 -3.06 -14.14 7.68
CA ASN A 87 -3.22 -13.11 6.66
C ASN A 87 -2.02 -13.14 5.68
N LEU A 88 -0.79 -13.17 6.19
CA LEU A 88 0.42 -13.20 5.34
C LEU A 88 0.57 -14.51 4.56
N VAL A 89 0.22 -15.66 5.15
CA VAL A 89 0.20 -16.95 4.44
C VAL A 89 -0.82 -16.92 3.30
N THR A 90 -1.98 -16.30 3.53
CA THR A 90 -3.01 -16.14 2.50
C THR A 90 -2.49 -15.30 1.34
N VAL A 91 -1.85 -14.16 1.62
CA VAL A 91 -1.22 -13.31 0.61
C VAL A 91 -0.15 -14.08 -0.18
N ALA A 92 0.76 -14.78 0.51
CA ALA A 92 1.82 -15.56 -0.14
C ALA A 92 1.27 -16.69 -1.02
N SER A 93 0.19 -17.35 -0.58
CA SER A 93 -0.45 -18.44 -1.33
C SER A 93 -1.07 -17.94 -2.63
N VAL A 94 -1.79 -16.81 -2.57
CA VAL A 94 -2.39 -16.20 -3.76
C VAL A 94 -1.31 -15.71 -4.73
N ASP A 95 -0.23 -15.10 -4.21
CA ASP A 95 0.90 -14.64 -5.03
C ASP A 95 1.60 -15.82 -5.72
N ALA A 96 1.80 -16.94 -5.03
CA ALA A 96 2.34 -18.17 -5.62
C ALA A 96 1.49 -18.70 -6.78
N GLN A 97 0.17 -18.72 -6.60
CA GLN A 97 -0.78 -19.18 -7.62
C GLN A 97 -0.78 -18.29 -8.85
N ARG A 98 -0.73 -16.96 -8.67
CA ARG A 98 -0.71 -16.00 -9.79
C ARG A 98 0.58 -16.03 -10.61
N ARG A 99 1.70 -16.36 -9.98
CA ARG A 99 3.02 -16.45 -10.63
C ARG A 99 3.30 -17.81 -11.26
N SER A 100 2.57 -18.84 -10.86
CA SER A 100 2.69 -20.16 -11.48
C SER A 100 2.21 -20.04 -12.93
N PRO A 101 3.01 -20.48 -13.93
CA PRO A 101 2.54 -20.48 -15.31
C PRO A 101 1.27 -21.32 -15.38
N GLN A 102 0.17 -20.71 -15.83
CA GLN A 102 -1.08 -21.42 -16.12
C GLN A 102 -0.73 -22.57 -17.05
N THR A 103 -0.77 -23.79 -16.51
CA THR A 103 -0.57 -25.03 -17.27
C THR A 103 -1.92 -25.51 -17.77
#